data_AF-A0A8T7EPS8-F1
#
_entry.id   AF-A0A8T7EPS8-F1
#
_cell.length_a   1.000
_cell.length_b   1.000
_cell.length_c   1.000
_cell.angle_alpha   90.00
_cell.angle_beta   90.00
_cell.angle_gamma   90.00
#
_symmetry.space_group_name_H-M   'P 1'
#
loop_
_entity.id
_entity.type
_entity.pdbx_description
1 polymer ?
#
loop_
_entity_poly.entity_id
_entity_poly.type
_entity_poly.pdbx_seq_one_letter_code
_entity_poly.pdbx_strand_id
1 'polypeptide(L)'
;MFDFLLKSDLLSSLVAFGLVLIPAVIVHEFGHLLAAKAVGITILEFGIGYPPKIARLFRWRETDFTLNLIPLGGFVRPLGEDMIKTLSEAETEAARAELAALEPGRMPAKIRTVNEAKPLSRIVFMAAGAIANVLAALLVFVVIGLIGVDQPIGEAYVVGNVTSESPLYAIAGGQEFVIETVSGAPYQSLDDLLTAVESETQPVVLGVLLRPVDDGPFERREIELTFSPEQRAALRDFRSRLVVESIQLNSPAYMAGLQLGDAIIGIGGVDLQTSSDPFRILQEINEESAGSSCAADRDSG
;
A
#
# COMPACT_ATOMS: atom_id res chain seq x y z
N MET A 1 19.39 15.71 -4.30
CA MET A 1 19.08 16.78 -3.32
C MET A 1 17.86 16.45 -2.47
N PHE A 2 16.85 15.74 -3.02
CA PHE A 2 15.67 15.29 -2.25
C PHE A 2 15.85 13.92 -1.56
N ASP A 3 16.82 13.10 -1.97
CA ASP A 3 17.08 11.77 -1.38
C ASP A 3 17.53 11.79 0.10
N PHE A 4 18.08 12.92 0.55
CA PHE A 4 18.45 13.09 1.96
C PHE A 4 17.25 13.46 2.85
N LEU A 5 16.24 14.15 2.29
CA LEU A 5 15.01 14.50 3.00
C LEU A 5 14.07 13.28 3.15
N LEU A 6 14.07 12.38 2.17
CA LEU A 6 13.19 11.20 2.16
C LEU A 6 13.75 9.97 2.91
N LYS A 7 14.98 10.04 3.43
CA LYS A 7 15.61 8.94 4.20
C LYS A 7 15.17 8.87 5.66
N SER A 8 14.59 9.92 6.21
CA SER A 8 14.03 9.91 7.57
C SER A 8 12.57 9.49 7.53
N ASP A 9 12.26 8.34 8.15
CA ASP A 9 10.90 7.76 8.21
C ASP A 9 9.85 8.81 8.62
N LEU A 10 10.21 9.73 9.52
CA LEU A 10 9.32 10.80 9.98
C LEU A 10 8.99 11.83 8.89
N LEU A 11 9.98 12.37 8.18
CA LEU A 11 9.72 13.41 7.18
C LEU A 11 8.94 12.84 5.99
N SER A 12 9.30 11.63 5.55
CA SER A 12 8.56 10.91 4.52
C SER A 12 7.11 10.65 4.95
N SER A 13 6.90 10.24 6.20
CA SER A 13 5.56 10.05 6.77
C SER A 13 4.75 11.36 6.83
N LEU A 14 5.36 12.47 7.25
CA LEU A 14 4.70 13.77 7.31
C LEU A 14 4.32 14.30 5.92
N VAL A 15 5.20 14.10 4.93
CA VAL A 15 4.92 14.47 3.53
C VAL A 15 3.79 13.60 2.97
N ALA A 16 3.85 12.27 3.17
CA ALA A 16 2.78 11.37 2.75
C ALA A 16 1.44 11.69 3.44
N PHE A 17 1.48 11.99 4.74
CA PHE A 17 0.31 12.41 5.50
C PHE A 17 -0.29 13.70 4.94
N GLY A 18 0.53 14.72 4.67
CA GLY A 18 0.07 15.96 4.05
C GLY A 18 -0.51 15.77 2.66
N LEU A 19 0.13 14.92 1.85
CA LEU A 19 -0.30 14.58 0.48
C LEU A 19 -1.70 13.92 0.47
N VAL A 20 -2.04 13.14 1.49
CA VAL A 20 -3.34 12.48 1.61
C VAL A 20 -4.37 13.39 2.30
N LEU A 21 -3.99 14.01 3.42
CA LEU A 21 -4.92 14.77 4.25
C LEU A 21 -5.42 16.05 3.55
N ILE A 22 -4.52 16.82 2.92
CA ILE A 22 -4.88 18.11 2.33
C ILE A 22 -5.95 17.93 1.22
N PRO A 23 -5.75 17.05 0.22
CA PRO A 23 -6.79 16.77 -0.77
C PRO A 23 -8.07 16.19 -0.16
N ALA A 24 -7.96 15.29 0.83
CA ALA A 24 -9.13 14.70 1.47
C ALA A 24 -10.00 15.76 2.18
N VAL A 25 -9.40 16.75 2.82
CA VAL A 25 -10.17 17.86 3.42
C VAL A 25 -10.76 18.76 2.33
N ILE A 26 -10.02 19.09 1.28
CA ILE A 26 -10.56 19.92 0.18
C ILE A 26 -11.76 19.24 -0.47
N VAL A 27 -11.70 17.92 -0.73
CA VAL A 27 -12.81 17.15 -1.27
C VAL A 27 -14.00 17.13 -0.30
N HIS A 28 -13.75 16.99 1.01
CA HIS A 28 -14.78 17.02 2.05
C HIS A 28 -15.56 18.34 2.02
N GLU A 29 -14.85 19.46 2.10
CA GLU A 29 -15.46 20.80 2.06
C GLU A 29 -16.16 21.05 0.72
N PHE A 30 -15.58 20.56 -0.38
CA PHE A 30 -16.18 20.71 -1.69
C PHE A 30 -17.50 19.95 -1.80
N GLY A 31 -17.62 18.79 -1.13
CA GLY A 31 -18.88 18.07 -0.95
C GLY A 31 -19.96 18.92 -0.28
N HIS A 32 -19.63 19.57 0.84
CA HIS A 32 -20.54 20.51 1.51
C HIS A 32 -20.97 21.66 0.62
N LEU A 33 -20.03 22.28 -0.12
CA LEU A 33 -20.32 23.37 -1.04
C LEU A 33 -21.28 22.93 -2.15
N LEU A 34 -21.01 21.81 -2.83
CA LEU A 34 -21.84 21.30 -3.91
C LEU A 34 -23.25 20.97 -3.41
N ALA A 35 -23.36 20.29 -2.27
CA ALA A 35 -24.64 19.97 -1.66
C ALA A 35 -25.41 21.24 -1.30
N ALA A 36 -24.77 22.22 -0.66
CA ALA A 36 -25.39 23.49 -0.31
C ALA A 36 -25.96 24.21 -1.55
N LYS A 37 -25.18 24.29 -2.63
CA LYS A 37 -25.63 24.89 -3.90
C LYS A 37 -26.79 24.12 -4.51
N ALA A 38 -26.77 22.79 -4.46
CA ALA A 38 -27.85 21.94 -4.98
C ALA A 38 -29.15 22.07 -4.18
N VAL A 39 -29.08 22.17 -2.86
CA VAL A 39 -30.29 22.30 -2.01
C VAL A 39 -30.75 23.75 -1.85
N GLY A 40 -29.92 24.74 -2.23
CA GLY A 40 -30.21 26.18 -2.15
C GLY A 40 -29.88 26.82 -0.79
N ILE A 41 -28.86 26.34 -0.09
CA ILE A 41 -28.25 27.03 1.06
C ILE A 41 -27.19 28.00 0.51
N THR A 42 -27.22 29.24 0.98
CA THR A 42 -26.29 30.28 0.53
C THR A 42 -24.96 30.13 1.23
N ILE A 43 -23.88 30.02 0.45
CA ILE A 43 -22.51 29.91 0.96
C ILE A 43 -21.75 31.20 0.66
N LEU A 44 -21.21 31.84 1.70
CA LEU A 44 -20.47 33.08 1.59
C LEU A 44 -18.99 32.86 1.29
N GLU A 45 -18.42 31.76 1.79
CA GLU A 45 -16.99 31.48 1.65
C GLU A 45 -16.68 29.98 1.63
N PHE A 46 -15.75 29.61 0.76
CA PHE A 46 -15.07 28.33 0.70
C PHE A 46 -13.58 28.59 0.98
N GLY A 47 -13.12 28.22 2.16
CA GLY A 47 -11.75 28.44 2.61
C GLY A 47 -10.91 27.17 2.52
N ILE A 48 -9.77 27.27 1.84
CA ILE A 48 -8.69 26.27 1.92
C ILE A 48 -7.77 26.69 3.06
N GLY A 49 -7.59 25.81 4.05
CA GLY A 49 -6.90 26.12 5.30
C GLY A 49 -7.74 26.96 6.28
N TYR A 50 -7.20 27.17 7.48
CA TYR A 50 -7.78 28.03 8.51
C TYR A 50 -7.18 29.44 8.53
N PRO A 51 -7.97 30.45 8.95
CA PRO A 51 -7.54 31.84 9.07
C PRO A 51 -6.22 32.03 9.86
N PRO A 52 -5.50 33.16 9.64
CA PRO A 52 -5.90 34.33 8.87
C PRO A 52 -5.91 34.11 7.35
N LYS A 53 -6.77 34.86 6.65
CA LYS A 53 -6.88 34.84 5.19
C LYS A 53 -5.61 35.44 4.58
N ILE A 54 -4.93 34.68 3.72
CA ILE A 54 -3.78 35.17 2.95
C ILE A 54 -4.31 35.92 1.72
N ALA A 55 -5.17 35.26 0.94
CA ALA A 55 -5.66 35.80 -0.32
C ALA A 55 -7.06 35.28 -0.66
N ARG A 56 -7.83 36.10 -1.37
CA ARG A 56 -8.99 35.63 -2.13
C ARG A 56 -8.48 35.15 -3.48
N LEU A 57 -8.65 33.87 -3.79
CA LEU A 57 -8.23 33.28 -5.05
C LEU A 57 -9.13 33.76 -6.19
N PHE A 58 -10.44 33.59 -6.01
CA PHE A 58 -11.47 34.06 -6.92
C PHE A 58 -12.82 34.10 -6.21
N ARG A 59 -13.86 34.60 -6.89
CA ARG A 59 -15.24 34.55 -6.42
C ARG A 59 -16.09 33.82 -7.44
N TRP A 60 -16.83 32.82 -7.01
CA TRP A 60 -17.83 32.13 -7.83
C TRP A 60 -19.22 32.47 -7.31
N ARG A 61 -19.94 33.26 -8.10
CA ARG A 61 -21.25 33.85 -7.72
C ARG A 61 -21.12 34.68 -6.44
N GLU A 62 -21.78 34.27 -5.37
CA GLU A 62 -21.73 34.90 -4.06
C GLU A 62 -20.65 34.32 -3.13
N THR A 63 -20.00 33.22 -3.53
CA THR A 63 -19.03 32.49 -2.70
C THR A 63 -17.60 32.95 -3.00
N ASP A 64 -16.91 33.43 -1.96
CA ASP A 64 -15.47 33.68 -2.02
C ASP A 64 -14.68 32.38 -1.88
N PHE A 65 -13.73 32.14 -2.78
CA PHE A 65 -12.73 31.08 -2.64
C PHE A 65 -11.47 31.68 -2.06
N THR A 66 -11.06 31.23 -0.87
CA THR A 66 -9.98 31.86 -0.11
C THR A 66 -8.89 30.87 0.25
N LEU A 67 -7.66 31.36 0.27
CA LEU A 67 -6.50 30.65 0.78
C LEU A 67 -6.12 31.26 2.11
N ASN A 68 -6.02 30.43 3.14
CA ASN A 68 -5.73 30.85 4.50
C ASN A 68 -4.39 30.28 4.97
N LEU A 69 -3.82 30.88 6.02
CA LEU A 69 -2.44 30.66 6.44
C LEU A 69 -2.18 29.25 6.97
N ILE A 70 -3.12 28.66 7.68
CA ILE A 70 -2.93 27.37 8.34
C ILE A 70 -3.41 26.27 7.37
N PRO A 71 -2.52 25.45 6.79
CA PRO A 71 -2.89 24.47 5.75
C PRO A 71 -3.57 23.21 6.32
N LEU A 72 -3.84 23.17 7.63
CA LEU A 72 -4.44 22.05 8.33
C LEU A 72 -5.96 22.18 8.36
N GLY A 73 -6.63 22.04 7.22
CA GLY A 73 -8.08 22.02 7.16
C GLY A 73 -8.69 22.79 6.00
N GLY A 74 -9.97 23.09 6.13
CA GLY A 74 -10.76 23.93 5.23
C GLY A 74 -12.11 24.19 5.89
N PHE A 75 -12.91 25.07 5.29
CA PHE A 75 -14.26 25.34 5.79
C PHE A 75 -15.20 25.84 4.70
N VAL A 76 -16.48 25.53 4.87
CA VAL A 76 -17.60 26.15 4.15
C VAL A 76 -18.38 27.04 5.11
N ARG A 77 -18.48 28.33 4.81
CA ARG A 77 -19.21 29.31 5.64
C ARG A 77 -20.59 29.63 5.05
N PRO A 78 -21.68 29.06 5.59
CA PRO A 78 -23.02 29.38 5.13
C PRO A 78 -23.50 30.74 5.67
N LEU A 79 -24.52 31.31 5.05
CA LEU A 79 -25.17 32.52 5.55
C LEU A 79 -25.79 32.27 6.95
N GLY A 80 -25.56 33.20 7.87
CA GLY A 80 -26.08 33.16 9.24
C GLY A 80 -25.18 32.40 10.22
N GLU A 81 -24.10 31.79 9.75
CA GLU A 81 -23.11 31.12 10.58
C GLU A 81 -21.71 31.66 10.28
N ASP A 82 -20.88 31.68 11.31
CA ASP A 82 -19.45 31.91 11.26
C ASP A 82 -18.75 30.66 11.82
N MET A 83 -17.44 30.51 11.59
CA MET A 83 -16.75 29.25 11.92
C MET A 83 -16.89 28.80 13.38
N ILE A 84 -17.09 29.73 14.31
CA ILE A 84 -17.13 29.47 15.76
C ILE A 84 -18.45 29.97 16.40
N LYS A 85 -19.27 30.73 15.67
CA LYS A 85 -20.49 31.33 16.24
C LYS A 85 -21.62 31.43 15.21
N THR A 86 -22.85 31.32 15.67
CA THR A 86 -24.02 31.75 14.90
C THR A 86 -24.06 33.28 14.87
N LEU A 87 -24.34 33.87 13.72
CA LEU A 87 -24.52 35.31 13.60
C LEU A 87 -25.86 35.73 14.21
N SER A 88 -25.93 36.95 14.76
CA SER A 88 -27.19 37.54 15.19
C SER A 88 -28.13 37.76 13.99
N GLU A 89 -29.43 37.93 14.25
CA GLU A 89 -30.41 38.21 13.20
C GLU A 89 -30.06 39.50 12.43
N ALA A 90 -29.58 40.53 13.13
CA ALA A 90 -29.15 41.79 12.52
C ALA A 90 -27.93 41.61 11.59
N GLU A 91 -26.91 40.86 12.01
CA GLU A 91 -25.74 40.53 11.18
C GLU A 91 -26.14 39.69 9.96
N THR A 92 -27.06 38.74 10.14
CA THR A 92 -27.56 37.87 9.07
C THR A 92 -28.36 38.66 8.04
N GLU A 93 -29.22 39.59 8.48
CA GLU A 93 -30.01 40.43 7.58
C GLU A 93 -29.14 41.45 6.84
N ALA A 94 -28.11 42.01 7.49
CA ALA A 94 -27.12 42.85 6.83
C ALA A 94 -26.38 42.09 5.70
N ALA A 95 -25.92 40.85 5.97
CA ALA A 95 -25.29 40.00 4.96
C ALA A 95 -26.27 39.63 3.82
N ARG A 96 -27.55 39.40 4.14
CA ARG A 96 -28.61 39.18 3.14
C ARG A 96 -28.82 40.40 2.25
N ALA A 97 -28.84 41.61 2.81
CA ALA A 97 -28.95 42.84 2.05
C ALA A 97 -27.75 43.05 1.11
N GLU A 98 -26.53 42.74 1.56
CA GLU A 98 -25.33 42.78 0.73
C GLU A 98 -25.42 41.78 -0.45
N LEU A 99 -25.88 40.56 -0.18
CA LEU A 99 -26.10 39.53 -1.21
C LEU A 99 -27.15 39.95 -2.25
N ALA A 100 -28.23 40.61 -1.82
CA ALA A 100 -29.30 41.07 -2.69
C ALA A 100 -28.87 42.26 -3.58
N ALA A 101 -27.83 43.00 -3.17
CA ALA A 101 -27.25 44.08 -3.94
C ALA A 101 -26.19 43.62 -4.97
N LEU A 102 -25.88 42.32 -5.03
CA LEU A 102 -24.94 41.77 -6.01
C LEU A 102 -25.50 41.87 -7.43
N GLU A 103 -24.59 41.99 -8.41
CA GLU A 103 -24.94 41.97 -9.83
C GLU A 103 -25.72 40.68 -10.18
N PRO A 104 -26.67 40.71 -11.13
CA PRO A 104 -27.56 39.57 -11.43
C PRO A 104 -26.82 38.25 -11.73
N GLY A 105 -25.63 38.30 -12.33
CA GLY A 105 -24.80 37.13 -12.58
C GLY A 105 -24.11 36.53 -11.35
N ARG A 106 -24.07 37.28 -10.23
CA ARG A 106 -23.43 36.89 -8.97
C ARG A 106 -24.42 36.61 -7.85
N MET A 107 -25.66 37.06 -8.00
CA MET A 107 -26.71 36.86 -7.01
C MET A 107 -27.06 35.35 -6.86
N PRO A 108 -27.25 34.85 -5.62
CA PRO A 108 -27.81 33.54 -5.40
C PRO A 108 -29.28 33.49 -5.84
N ALA A 109 -29.72 32.36 -6.40
CA ALA A 109 -31.12 32.19 -6.82
C ALA A 109 -32.11 32.28 -5.65
N LYS A 110 -31.65 31.88 -4.45
CA LYS A 110 -32.39 32.02 -3.21
C LYS A 110 -31.40 32.32 -2.09
N ILE A 111 -31.68 33.36 -1.30
CA ILE A 111 -30.89 33.70 -0.12
C ILE A 111 -31.50 32.93 1.07
N ARG A 112 -30.77 31.94 1.58
CA ARG A 112 -31.26 31.06 2.64
C ARG A 112 -30.14 30.58 3.55
N THR A 113 -30.36 30.67 4.85
CA THR A 113 -29.49 30.10 5.88
C THR A 113 -29.65 28.57 5.97
N VAL A 114 -28.79 27.92 6.74
CA VAL A 114 -28.94 26.47 7.05
C VAL A 114 -30.23 26.22 7.83
N ASN A 115 -30.58 27.09 8.78
CA ASN A 115 -31.75 26.90 9.66
C ASN A 115 -33.09 27.10 8.94
N GLU A 116 -33.13 27.91 7.88
CA GLU A 116 -34.30 28.09 7.02
C GLU A 116 -34.47 26.95 6.00
N ALA A 117 -33.46 26.09 5.82
CA ALA A 117 -33.54 24.97 4.91
C ALA A 117 -34.42 23.85 5.46
N LYS A 118 -35.06 23.09 4.56
CA LYS A 118 -35.88 21.93 4.93
C LYS A 118 -35.02 20.90 5.68
N PRO A 119 -35.60 20.09 6.59
CA PRO A 119 -34.84 19.09 7.36
C PRO A 119 -33.96 18.19 6.49
N LEU A 120 -34.50 17.66 5.39
CA LEU A 120 -33.73 16.81 4.48
C LEU A 120 -32.57 17.57 3.80
N SER A 121 -32.77 18.84 3.45
CA SER A 121 -31.71 19.68 2.88
C SER A 121 -30.56 19.92 3.86
N ARG A 122 -30.87 20.06 5.16
CA ARG A 122 -29.87 20.19 6.22
C ARG A 122 -29.10 18.89 6.42
N ILE A 123 -29.79 17.76 6.45
CA ILE A 123 -29.17 16.43 6.56
C ILE A 123 -28.23 16.18 5.37
N VAL A 124 -28.70 16.45 4.14
CA VAL A 124 -27.87 16.31 2.93
C VAL A 124 -26.64 17.21 3.02
N PHE A 125 -26.80 18.48 3.41
CA PHE A 125 -25.67 19.39 3.60
C PHE A 125 -24.68 18.87 4.64
N MET A 126 -25.13 18.44 5.83
CA MET A 126 -24.27 17.95 6.90
C MET A 126 -23.55 16.63 6.58
N ALA A 127 -24.16 15.76 5.77
CA ALA A 127 -23.56 14.47 5.40
C ALA A 127 -22.66 14.56 4.15
N ALA A 128 -22.78 15.63 3.36
CA ALA A 128 -22.19 15.71 2.03
C ALA A 128 -20.67 15.59 2.00
N GLY A 129 -19.96 16.16 2.99
CA GLY A 129 -18.50 16.06 3.02
C GLY A 129 -18.00 14.63 3.22
N ALA A 130 -18.63 13.86 4.12
CA ALA A 130 -18.30 12.44 4.32
C ALA A 130 -18.62 11.61 3.06
N ILE A 131 -19.78 11.84 2.45
CA ILE A 131 -20.18 11.17 1.20
C ILE A 131 -19.19 11.48 0.07
N ALA A 132 -18.76 12.73 -0.07
CA ALA A 132 -17.79 13.13 -1.08
C ALA A 132 -16.44 12.42 -0.91
N ASN A 133 -15.96 12.25 0.33
CA ASN A 133 -14.73 11.51 0.59
C ASN A 133 -14.86 10.03 0.25
N VAL A 134 -15.98 9.39 0.57
CA VAL A 134 -16.23 7.98 0.20
C VAL A 134 -16.23 7.82 -1.32
N LEU A 135 -16.91 8.72 -2.04
CA LEU A 135 -16.95 8.70 -3.51
C LEU A 135 -15.57 8.95 -4.13
N ALA A 136 -14.79 9.89 -3.58
CA ALA A 136 -13.44 10.16 -4.04
C ALA A 136 -12.50 8.97 -3.78
N ALA A 137 -12.59 8.34 -2.62
CA ALA A 137 -11.82 7.14 -2.30
C ALA A 137 -12.14 5.99 -3.27
N LEU A 138 -13.43 5.76 -3.55
CA LEU A 138 -13.86 4.77 -4.54
C LEU A 138 -13.28 5.09 -5.92
N LEU A 139 -13.34 6.35 -6.36
CA LEU A 139 -12.78 6.78 -7.64
C LEU A 139 -11.28 6.56 -7.70
N VAL A 140 -10.54 6.93 -6.66
CA VAL A 140 -9.09 6.71 -6.57
C VAL A 140 -8.77 5.21 -6.66
N PHE A 141 -9.52 4.37 -5.94
CA PHE A 141 -9.32 2.92 -5.99
C PHE A 141 -9.58 2.34 -7.38
N VAL A 142 -10.63 2.79 -8.06
CA VAL A 142 -10.92 2.41 -9.45
C VAL A 142 -9.80 2.85 -10.38
N VAL A 143 -9.32 4.09 -10.27
CA VAL A 143 -8.23 4.61 -11.11
C VAL A 143 -6.95 3.82 -10.88
N ILE A 144 -6.58 3.54 -9.63
CA ILE A 144 -5.41 2.69 -9.31
C ILE A 144 -5.58 1.29 -9.90
N GLY A 145 -6.77 0.69 -9.74
CA GLY A 145 -7.07 -0.62 -10.31
C GLY A 145 -7.02 -0.65 -11.84
N LEU A 146 -7.38 0.44 -12.51
CA LEU A 146 -7.33 0.56 -13.97
C LEU A 146 -5.92 0.82 -14.51
N ILE A 147 -5.10 1.57 -13.77
CA ILE A 147 -3.68 1.76 -14.12
C ILE A 147 -2.94 0.41 -13.96
N GLY A 148 -3.36 -0.39 -12.99
CA GLY A 148 -2.63 -1.58 -12.58
C GLY A 148 -1.33 -1.19 -11.88
N VAL A 149 -0.73 -2.14 -11.19
CA VAL A 149 0.65 -1.99 -10.73
C VAL A 149 1.41 -3.11 -11.40
N ASP A 150 2.49 -2.78 -12.10
CA ASP A 150 3.40 -3.76 -12.66
C ASP A 150 3.91 -4.61 -11.50
N GLN A 151 3.34 -5.81 -11.37
CA GLN A 151 3.89 -6.83 -10.52
C GLN A 151 5.04 -7.42 -11.32
N PRO A 152 6.29 -7.39 -10.83
CA PRO A 152 7.35 -8.16 -11.45
C PRO A 152 6.89 -9.61 -11.50
N ILE A 153 6.57 -10.09 -12.70
CA ILE A 153 6.14 -11.46 -12.93
C ILE A 153 7.43 -12.27 -12.95
N GLY A 154 7.62 -13.08 -11.91
CA GLY A 154 8.85 -13.82 -11.67
C GLY A 154 9.87 -12.99 -10.90
N GLU A 155 10.12 -13.37 -9.65
CA GLU A 155 11.46 -13.20 -9.12
C GLU A 155 12.37 -14.03 -10.03
N ALA A 156 13.07 -13.38 -10.96
CA ALA A 156 14.11 -14.05 -11.72
C ALA A 156 15.20 -14.43 -10.71
N TYR A 157 15.12 -15.65 -10.17
CA TYR A 157 16.18 -16.23 -9.36
C TYR A 157 17.40 -16.37 -10.27
N VAL A 158 18.29 -15.37 -10.20
CA VAL A 158 19.60 -15.45 -10.85
C VAL A 158 20.40 -16.44 -10.04
N VAL A 159 20.66 -17.61 -10.63
CA VAL A 159 21.54 -18.59 -10.01
C VAL A 159 22.98 -18.09 -10.18
N GLY A 160 23.46 -17.35 -9.17
CA GLY A 160 24.83 -16.85 -9.12
C GLY A 160 25.80 -17.92 -8.64
N ASN A 161 27.03 -17.91 -9.19
CA ASN A 161 28.13 -18.81 -8.84
C ASN A 161 27.75 -20.30 -8.86
N VAL A 162 27.56 -20.83 -10.05
CA VAL A 162 27.49 -22.27 -10.25
C VAL A 162 28.88 -22.87 -10.00
N THR A 163 29.04 -23.67 -8.95
CA THR A 163 30.31 -24.35 -8.63
C THR A 163 30.52 -25.55 -9.56
N SER A 164 31.78 -25.95 -9.80
CA SER A 164 32.10 -27.08 -10.67
C SER A 164 31.50 -28.43 -10.25
N GLU A 165 31.00 -28.53 -9.03
CA GLU A 165 30.34 -29.72 -8.47
C GLU A 165 28.81 -29.72 -8.69
N SER A 166 28.23 -28.59 -9.09
CA SER A 166 26.80 -28.48 -9.36
C SER A 166 26.44 -29.08 -10.74
N PRO A 167 25.36 -29.86 -10.85
CA PRO A 167 24.84 -30.31 -12.15
C PRO A 167 24.56 -29.17 -13.13
N LEU A 168 24.28 -27.97 -12.61
CA LEU A 168 24.03 -26.76 -13.40
C LEU A 168 25.31 -26.22 -14.06
N TYR A 169 26.51 -26.61 -13.57
CA TYR A 169 27.79 -26.10 -14.07
C TYR A 169 28.13 -26.62 -15.46
N ALA A 170 27.79 -27.87 -15.73
CA ALA A 170 28.00 -28.50 -17.03
C ALA A 170 27.27 -27.76 -18.16
N ILE A 171 26.29 -26.92 -17.82
CA ILE A 171 25.37 -26.29 -18.77
C ILE A 171 25.58 -24.78 -18.82
N ALA A 172 25.70 -24.14 -17.66
CA ALA A 172 25.99 -22.72 -17.58
C ALA A 172 27.48 -22.43 -17.86
N GLY A 173 28.38 -23.42 -17.75
CA GLY A 173 29.82 -23.21 -17.88
C GLY A 173 30.38 -22.20 -16.88
N GLY A 174 29.72 -22.06 -15.72
CA GLY A 174 29.99 -21.01 -14.72
C GLY A 174 29.37 -19.64 -15.02
N GLN A 175 28.57 -19.49 -16.07
CA GLN A 175 27.86 -18.25 -16.40
C GLN A 175 26.59 -18.05 -15.56
N GLU A 176 26.17 -16.80 -15.42
CA GLU A 176 24.86 -16.46 -14.84
C GLU A 176 23.75 -16.84 -15.82
N PHE A 177 22.67 -17.41 -15.29
CA PHE A 177 21.47 -17.69 -16.07
C PHE A 177 20.20 -17.38 -15.27
N VAL A 178 19.12 -17.15 -16.00
CA VAL A 178 17.78 -16.94 -15.45
C VAL A 178 16.90 -18.12 -15.84
N ILE A 179 16.14 -18.67 -14.91
CA ILE A 179 15.12 -19.69 -15.20
C ILE A 179 13.84 -18.97 -15.65
N GLU A 180 13.37 -19.23 -16.87
CA GLU A 180 12.11 -18.70 -17.41
C GLU A 180 10.94 -19.68 -17.20
N THR A 181 11.19 -20.99 -17.35
CA THR A 181 10.15 -22.02 -17.25
C THR A 181 10.65 -23.28 -16.54
N VAL A 182 9.72 -24.00 -15.91
CA VAL A 182 9.91 -25.33 -15.34
C VAL A 182 8.84 -26.26 -15.90
N SER A 183 9.27 -27.34 -16.57
CA SER A 183 8.43 -28.34 -17.25
C SER A 183 7.35 -27.72 -18.13
N GLY A 184 7.70 -26.63 -18.84
CA GLY A 184 6.81 -25.90 -19.75
C GLY A 184 5.87 -24.88 -19.08
N ALA A 185 5.83 -24.81 -17.75
CA ALA A 185 5.11 -23.78 -17.01
C ALA A 185 6.05 -22.58 -16.70
N PRO A 186 5.53 -21.34 -16.66
CA PRO A 186 6.31 -20.18 -16.23
C PRO A 186 6.87 -20.39 -14.81
N TYR A 187 8.15 -20.11 -14.63
CA TYR A 187 8.79 -20.16 -13.31
C TYR A 187 8.52 -18.86 -12.55
N GLN A 188 7.86 -18.95 -11.39
CA GLN A 188 7.51 -17.80 -10.55
C GLN A 188 8.15 -17.87 -9.17
N SER A 189 8.34 -19.06 -8.62
CA SER A 189 8.92 -19.27 -7.30
C SER A 189 9.70 -20.58 -7.20
N LEU A 190 10.53 -20.71 -6.16
CA LEU A 190 11.21 -21.97 -5.85
C LEU A 190 10.21 -23.15 -5.73
N ASP A 191 8.98 -22.91 -5.27
CA ASP A 191 7.94 -23.95 -5.18
C ASP A 191 7.58 -24.57 -6.53
N ASP A 192 7.65 -23.82 -7.63
CA ASP A 192 7.38 -24.36 -8.97
C ASP A 192 8.45 -25.39 -9.37
N LEU A 193 9.71 -25.08 -9.05
CA LEU A 193 10.83 -26.01 -9.26
C LEU A 193 10.69 -27.25 -8.38
N LEU A 194 10.42 -27.05 -7.10
CA LEU A 194 10.29 -28.15 -6.14
C LEU A 194 9.10 -29.05 -6.49
N THR A 195 7.96 -28.48 -6.89
CA THR A 195 6.79 -29.24 -7.35
C THR A 195 7.10 -30.06 -8.60
N ALA A 196 7.85 -29.51 -9.56
CA ALA A 196 8.26 -30.26 -10.75
C ALA A 196 9.20 -31.43 -10.41
N VAL A 197 10.12 -31.23 -9.47
CA VAL A 197 11.06 -32.27 -8.98
C VAL A 197 10.32 -33.42 -8.30
N GLU A 198 9.20 -33.15 -7.62
CA GLU A 198 8.37 -34.18 -6.98
C GLU A 198 7.67 -35.11 -7.95
N SER A 199 7.50 -34.71 -9.21
CA SER A 199 6.99 -35.61 -10.24
C SER A 199 8.02 -36.71 -10.52
N GLU A 200 7.77 -37.92 -10.01
CA GLU A 200 8.71 -39.05 -10.11
C GLU A 200 8.82 -39.61 -11.54
N THR A 201 7.84 -39.30 -12.39
CA THR A 201 7.62 -39.97 -13.67
C THR A 201 8.26 -39.26 -14.85
N GLN A 202 8.74 -38.02 -14.68
CA GLN A 202 9.33 -37.25 -15.78
C GLN A 202 10.59 -36.48 -15.35
N PRO A 203 11.55 -36.28 -16.27
CA PRO A 203 12.63 -35.32 -16.11
C PRO A 203 12.09 -33.90 -15.94
N VAL A 204 12.75 -33.08 -15.13
CA VAL A 204 12.38 -31.67 -14.97
C VAL A 204 13.03 -30.87 -16.09
N VAL A 205 12.23 -30.20 -16.91
CA VAL A 205 12.74 -29.42 -18.06
C VAL A 205 12.80 -27.94 -17.69
N LEU A 206 13.98 -27.36 -17.52
CA LEU A 206 14.16 -25.93 -17.27
C LEU A 206 14.35 -25.17 -18.58
N GLY A 207 13.50 -24.19 -18.88
CA GLY A 207 13.81 -23.17 -19.87
C GLY A 207 14.66 -22.09 -19.22
N VAL A 208 15.89 -21.89 -19.70
CA VAL A 208 16.83 -20.90 -19.16
C VAL A 208 17.25 -19.87 -20.20
N LEU A 209 17.52 -18.67 -19.72
CA LEU A 209 18.10 -17.56 -20.46
C LEU A 209 19.53 -17.35 -19.97
N LEU A 210 20.51 -17.69 -20.81
CA LEU A 210 21.93 -17.53 -20.51
C LEU A 210 22.36 -16.09 -20.79
N ARG A 211 23.05 -15.48 -19.83
CA ARG A 211 23.66 -14.17 -20.02
C ARG A 211 25.03 -14.34 -20.69
N PRO A 212 25.22 -13.83 -21.91
CA PRO A 212 26.50 -13.96 -22.60
C PRO A 212 27.59 -13.12 -21.93
N VAL A 213 28.83 -13.61 -21.98
CA VAL A 213 30.02 -12.96 -21.41
C VAL A 213 30.43 -11.72 -22.19
N ASP A 214 30.11 -11.66 -23.49
CA ASP A 214 30.56 -10.62 -24.44
C ASP A 214 29.46 -9.62 -24.86
N ASP A 215 28.46 -9.34 -24.01
CA ASP A 215 27.30 -8.45 -24.32
C ASP A 215 26.51 -8.86 -25.59
N GLY A 216 26.58 -10.13 -25.96
CA GLY A 216 25.79 -10.71 -27.05
C GLY A 216 24.28 -10.79 -26.76
N PRO A 217 23.47 -11.27 -27.72
CA PRO A 217 22.06 -11.56 -27.45
C PRO A 217 21.94 -12.71 -26.44
N PHE A 218 20.97 -12.61 -25.51
CA PHE A 218 20.64 -13.70 -24.61
C PHE A 218 20.31 -14.98 -25.38
N GLU A 219 20.84 -16.11 -24.91
CA GLU A 219 20.61 -17.42 -25.53
C GLU A 219 19.59 -18.20 -24.69
N ARG A 220 18.50 -18.65 -25.31
CA ARG A 220 17.54 -19.57 -24.68
C ARG A 220 17.99 -21.01 -24.85
N ARG A 221 17.97 -21.77 -23.76
CA ARG A 221 18.20 -23.22 -23.77
C ARG A 221 17.18 -23.94 -22.92
N GLU A 222 16.81 -25.14 -23.33
CA GLU A 222 16.06 -26.08 -22.49
C GLU A 222 17.03 -27.08 -21.86
N ILE A 223 16.82 -27.36 -20.58
CA ILE A 223 17.68 -28.23 -19.78
C ILE A 223 16.85 -29.33 -19.18
N GLU A 224 17.21 -30.57 -19.47
CA GLU A 224 16.59 -31.73 -18.86
C GLU A 224 17.39 -32.14 -17.62
N LEU A 225 16.79 -31.98 -16.44
CA LEU A 225 17.35 -32.41 -15.16
C LEU A 225 16.70 -33.71 -14.70
N THR A 226 17.52 -34.72 -14.44
CA THR A 226 17.10 -35.96 -13.78
C THR A 226 17.66 -35.97 -12.38
N PHE A 227 16.77 -36.13 -11.39
CA PHE A 227 17.14 -36.20 -9.98
C PHE A 227 17.22 -37.66 -9.53
N SER A 228 18.22 -38.02 -8.72
CA SER A 228 18.25 -39.32 -8.03
C SER A 228 17.18 -39.36 -6.93
N PRO A 229 16.76 -40.55 -6.46
CA PRO A 229 15.88 -40.66 -5.29
C PRO A 229 16.44 -39.94 -4.05
N GLU A 230 17.76 -39.98 -3.82
CA GLU A 230 18.37 -39.26 -2.68
C GLU A 230 18.31 -37.75 -2.87
N GLN A 231 18.57 -37.25 -4.09
CA GLN A 231 18.48 -35.82 -4.40
C GLN A 231 17.04 -35.29 -4.26
N ARG A 232 16.04 -36.07 -4.67
CA ARG A 232 14.63 -35.73 -4.45
C ARG A 232 14.28 -35.71 -2.96
N ALA A 233 14.79 -36.67 -2.18
CA ALA A 233 14.58 -36.70 -0.74
C ALA A 233 15.21 -35.48 -0.05
N ALA A 234 16.43 -35.10 -0.44
CA ALA A 234 17.12 -33.91 0.09
C ALA A 234 16.38 -32.60 -0.25
N LEU A 235 15.80 -32.49 -1.46
CA LEU A 235 15.00 -31.31 -1.84
C LEU A 235 13.65 -31.26 -1.11
N ARG A 236 13.05 -32.40 -0.77
CA ARG A 236 11.87 -32.46 0.10
C ARG A 236 12.21 -32.04 1.54
N ASP A 237 13.37 -32.44 2.05
CA ASP A 237 13.90 -32.03 3.36
C ASP A 237 14.23 -30.53 3.40
N PHE A 238 14.68 -29.96 2.28
CA PHE A 238 14.84 -28.51 2.17
C PHE A 238 13.51 -27.75 2.38
N ARG A 239 12.36 -28.27 1.91
CA ARG A 239 11.04 -27.64 2.16
C ARG A 239 10.60 -27.64 3.61
N SER A 240 11.07 -28.59 4.42
CA SER A 240 10.67 -28.67 5.83
C SER A 240 11.52 -27.76 6.73
N ARG A 241 12.59 -27.14 6.21
CA ARG A 241 13.43 -26.22 6.99
C ARG A 241 12.77 -24.85 7.11
N LEU A 242 12.38 -24.49 8.32
CA LEU A 242 11.96 -23.14 8.69
C LEU A 242 13.20 -22.27 8.88
N VAL A 243 13.39 -21.24 8.06
CA VAL A 243 14.56 -20.35 8.16
C VAL A 243 14.15 -18.97 8.67
N VAL A 244 14.97 -18.39 9.55
CA VAL A 244 14.73 -17.05 10.07
C VAL A 244 15.14 -15.99 9.03
N GLU A 245 14.15 -15.42 8.34
CA GLU A 245 14.41 -14.39 7.32
C GLU A 245 14.56 -12.98 7.89
N SER A 246 13.95 -12.70 9.05
CA SER A 246 14.04 -11.40 9.70
C SER A 246 13.79 -11.51 11.20
N ILE A 247 14.38 -10.59 11.96
CA ILE A 247 14.22 -10.52 13.42
C ILE A 247 13.99 -9.08 13.84
N GLN A 248 12.93 -8.86 14.62
CA GLN A 248 12.66 -7.56 15.21
C GLN A 248 13.60 -7.30 16.40
N LEU A 249 14.24 -6.12 16.41
CA LEU A 249 15.14 -5.70 17.49
C LEU A 249 14.42 -5.71 18.84
N ASN A 250 15.05 -6.24 19.89
CA ASN A 250 14.50 -6.42 21.25
C ASN A 250 13.29 -7.39 21.36
N SER A 251 12.99 -8.17 20.32
CA SER A 251 12.02 -9.26 20.43
C SER A 251 12.56 -10.40 21.33
N PRO A 252 11.69 -11.29 21.85
CA PRO A 252 12.13 -12.51 22.52
C PRO A 252 13.08 -13.35 21.66
N ALA A 253 12.86 -13.43 20.34
CA ALA A 253 13.74 -14.11 19.39
C ALA A 253 15.13 -13.46 19.33
N TYR A 254 15.20 -12.12 19.28
CA TYR A 254 16.47 -11.38 19.32
C TYR A 254 17.22 -11.59 20.64
N MET A 255 16.51 -11.54 21.78
CA MET A 255 17.11 -11.76 23.10
C MET A 255 17.56 -13.23 23.30
N ALA A 256 16.91 -14.17 22.63
CA ALA A 256 17.31 -15.58 22.59
C ALA A 256 18.54 -15.84 21.69
N GLY A 257 19.01 -14.83 20.96
CA GLY A 257 20.22 -14.92 20.13
C GLY A 257 20.02 -15.55 18.76
N LEU A 258 18.76 -15.70 18.31
CA LEU A 258 18.47 -16.05 16.92
C LEU A 258 19.04 -14.99 15.97
N GLN A 259 19.50 -15.44 14.81
CA GLN A 259 20.06 -14.60 13.76
C GLN A 259 19.38 -14.87 12.42
N LEU A 260 19.50 -13.91 11.52
CA LEU A 260 19.04 -14.05 10.14
C LEU A 260 19.81 -15.20 9.48
N GLY A 261 19.08 -16.14 8.89
CA GLY A 261 19.62 -17.36 8.29
C GLY A 261 19.67 -18.59 9.22
N ASP A 262 19.37 -18.45 10.51
CA ASP A 262 19.27 -19.61 11.41
C ASP A 262 18.12 -20.53 10.94
N ALA A 263 18.37 -21.84 10.84
CA ALA A 263 17.37 -22.84 10.51
C ALA A 263 16.73 -23.37 11.80
N ILE A 264 15.43 -23.18 11.97
CA ILE A 264 14.70 -23.69 13.13
C ILE A 264 14.50 -25.19 12.96
N ILE A 265 15.14 -25.95 13.86
CA ILE A 265 15.12 -27.41 13.85
C ILE A 265 14.10 -27.97 14.86
N GLY A 266 13.66 -27.18 15.83
CA GLY A 266 12.68 -27.63 16.81
C GLY A 266 12.09 -26.53 17.67
N ILE A 267 10.86 -26.71 18.15
CA ILE A 267 10.18 -25.78 19.07
C ILE A 267 9.42 -26.57 20.13
N GLY A 268 9.53 -26.17 21.40
CA GLY A 268 8.83 -26.82 22.51
C GLY A 268 9.24 -28.27 22.74
N GLY A 269 10.44 -28.67 22.28
CA GLY A 269 10.90 -30.06 22.32
C GLY A 269 10.39 -30.94 21.17
N VAL A 270 9.63 -30.38 20.23
CA VAL A 270 9.22 -31.05 18.99
C VAL A 270 10.27 -30.82 17.91
N ASP A 271 10.74 -31.90 17.30
CA ASP A 271 11.64 -31.85 16.13
C ASP A 271 10.83 -31.51 14.88
N LEU A 272 11.19 -30.41 14.23
CA LEU A 272 10.52 -29.89 13.04
C LEU A 272 11.13 -30.42 11.74
N GLN A 273 12.32 -31.03 11.79
CA GLN A 273 12.97 -31.60 10.59
C GLN A 273 12.24 -32.84 10.08
N THR A 274 11.60 -33.59 10.98
CA THR A 274 10.88 -34.82 10.64
C THR A 274 9.39 -34.60 10.33
N SER A 275 8.90 -33.37 10.44
CA SER A 275 7.48 -33.04 10.21
C SER A 275 7.21 -32.76 8.73
N SER A 276 6.11 -33.31 8.22
CA SER A 276 5.59 -32.98 6.88
C SER A 276 4.90 -31.62 6.82
N ASP A 277 4.56 -31.02 7.96
CA ASP A 277 3.92 -29.70 8.07
C ASP A 277 4.37 -28.99 9.37
N PRO A 278 5.54 -28.35 9.34
CA PRO A 278 6.09 -27.66 10.51
C PRO A 278 5.31 -26.37 10.85
N PHE A 279 4.56 -25.80 9.90
CA PHE A 279 3.73 -24.61 10.13
C PHE A 279 2.48 -24.92 10.96
N ARG A 280 1.84 -26.08 10.74
CA ARG A 280 0.73 -26.53 11.60
C ARG A 280 1.19 -26.74 13.05
N ILE A 281 2.38 -27.31 13.25
CA ILE A 281 2.95 -27.51 14.59
C ILE A 281 3.21 -26.16 15.27
N LEU A 282 3.75 -25.19 14.53
CA LEU A 282 3.92 -23.82 15.02
C LEU A 282 2.59 -23.20 15.49
N GLN A 283 1.52 -23.40 14.72
CA GLN A 283 0.20 -22.87 15.05
C GLN A 283 -0.39 -23.51 16.32
N GLU A 284 -0.24 -24.83 16.47
CA GLU A 284 -0.68 -25.58 17.67
C GLU A 284 0.12 -25.17 18.92
N ILE A 285 1.43 -25.01 18.82
CA ILE A 285 2.29 -24.59 19.94
C ILE A 285 1.97 -23.17 20.40
N ASN A 286 1.63 -22.27 19.47
CA ASN A 286 1.27 -20.88 19.78
C ASN A 286 -0.05 -20.77 20.56
N GLU A 287 -0.96 -21.75 20.42
CA GLU A 287 -2.22 -21.83 21.17
C GLU A 287 -2.03 -22.39 22.59
N GLU A 288 -1.07 -23.30 22.81
CA GLU A 288 -0.87 -23.97 24.09
C GLU A 288 0.23 -23.40 24.99
N SER A 289 1.18 -22.61 24.46
CA SER A 289 2.41 -22.33 25.21
C SER A 289 3.00 -20.93 25.01
N ALA A 290 2.61 -20.01 25.91
CA ALA A 290 3.34 -18.77 26.15
C ALA A 290 4.69 -19.08 26.84
N GLY A 291 5.75 -19.26 26.05
CA GLY A 291 7.12 -19.43 26.56
C GLY A 291 7.92 -20.64 26.05
N SER A 292 7.56 -21.22 24.90
CA SER A 292 8.25 -22.38 24.34
C SER A 292 9.71 -22.11 23.98
N SER A 293 10.60 -23.05 24.29
CA SER A 293 12.00 -23.03 23.86
C SER A 293 12.11 -23.29 22.36
N CYS A 294 13.06 -22.64 21.69
CA CYS A 294 13.34 -22.81 20.26
C CYS A 294 14.76 -23.36 20.10
N ALA A 295 14.90 -24.40 19.29
CA ALA A 295 16.17 -24.95 18.84
C ALA A 295 16.41 -24.53 17.39
N ALA A 296 17.56 -23.93 17.14
CA ALA A 296 17.99 -23.52 15.82
C ALA A 296 19.39 -24.05 15.54
N ASP A 297 19.60 -24.45 14.30
CA ASP A 297 20.90 -24.82 13.75
C ASP A 297 21.41 -23.68 12.88
N ARG A 298 22.72 -23.45 12.97
CA ARG A 298 23.40 -22.43 12.19
C ARG A 298 24.39 -23.13 11.30
N ASP A 299 24.11 -23.14 10.00
CA ASP A 299 25.08 -23.61 9.01
C ASP A 299 26.31 -22.70 9.10
N SER A 300 27.38 -23.26 9.66
CA SER A 300 28.70 -22.63 9.71
C SER A 300 29.35 -22.89 8.36
N GLY A 301 28.96 -22.08 7.37
CA GLY A 301 29.65 -22.03 6.08
C GLY A 301 31.14 -21.77 6.24
#